data_AF-A0A386UL83-F1
#
_entry.id   AF-A0A386UL83-F1
#
_cell.length_a   1.000
_cell.length_b   1.000
_cell.length_c   1.000
_cell.angle_alpha   90.00
_cell.angle_beta   90.00
_cell.angle_gamma   90.00
#
_symmetry.space_group_name_H-M   'P 1'
#
loop_
_entity.id
_entity.type
_entity.pdbx_description
1 polymer ?
#
loop_
_entity_poly.entity_id
_entity_poly.type
_entity_poly.pdbx_seq_one_letter_code
_entity_poly.pdbx_strand_id
1 'polypeptide(L)'
;MAEAERIMSRPFAWGPCDCCTAACDVFAALWGVDPMAPVRGYCGPLGALRMIRRAGGMPALAQSLAGRTRLRDGHAVGGLALSDVPGSRQSLLICIQPGLWAGKSKAGFALVRTAQQGWHLA
;
A
#
# COMPACT_ATOMS: atom_id res chain seq x y z
N MET A 1 -11.64 -0.01 -9.17
CA MET A 1 -11.01 1.08 -9.95
C MET A 1 -11.39 2.45 -9.40
N ALA A 2 -12.69 2.77 -9.23
CA ALA A 2 -13.15 4.08 -8.74
C ALA A 2 -12.47 4.59 -7.47
N GLU A 3 -12.32 3.76 -6.43
CA GLU A 3 -11.65 4.18 -5.18
C GLU A 3 -10.16 4.47 -5.37
N ALA A 4 -9.47 3.70 -6.21
CA ALA A 4 -8.07 3.94 -6.51
C ALA A 4 -7.88 5.28 -7.24
N GLU A 5 -8.73 5.60 -8.21
CA GLU A 5 -8.73 6.90 -8.87
C GLU A 5 -9.03 8.04 -7.90
N ARG A 6 -10.09 7.91 -7.09
CA ARG A 6 -10.50 8.93 -6.12
C ARG A 6 -9.40 9.28 -5.12
N ILE A 7 -8.69 8.27 -4.63
CA ILE A 7 -7.72 8.42 -3.53
C ILE A 7 -6.30 8.65 -4.06
N MET A 8 -5.86 7.84 -5.03
CA MET A 8 -4.45 7.77 -5.41
C MET A 8 -4.06 8.74 -6.53
N SER A 9 -5.03 9.38 -7.22
CA SER A 9 -4.75 10.40 -8.25
C SER A 9 -4.16 11.69 -7.67
N ARG A 10 -4.24 11.88 -6.35
CA ARG A 10 -3.59 13.00 -5.66
C ARG A 10 -2.07 12.90 -5.81
N PRO A 11 -1.30 13.99 -5.85
CA PRO A 11 0.17 13.94 -5.86
C PRO A 11 0.74 13.22 -4.63
N PHE A 12 1.96 12.70 -4.77
CA PHE A 12 2.67 12.06 -3.67
C PHE A 12 2.92 13.03 -2.51
N ALA A 13 2.57 12.61 -1.30
CA ALA A 13 2.83 13.34 -0.07
C ALA A 13 3.15 12.36 1.08
N TRP A 14 4.33 12.51 1.69
CA TRP A 14 4.78 11.68 2.80
C TRP A 14 3.80 11.71 3.98
N GLY A 15 3.25 10.55 4.34
CA GLY A 15 2.21 10.39 5.35
C GLY A 15 0.83 10.32 4.70
N PRO A 16 0.24 11.43 4.21
CA PRO A 16 -1.13 11.44 3.73
C PRO A 16 -1.41 10.69 2.42
N CYS A 17 -0.43 10.51 1.52
CA CYS A 17 -0.63 9.85 0.24
C CYS A 17 0.72 9.42 -0.37
N ASP A 18 1.31 8.36 0.15
CA ASP A 18 2.61 7.87 -0.29
C ASP A 18 2.62 6.38 -0.67
N CYS A 19 3.81 5.79 -0.77
CA CYS A 19 4.03 4.40 -1.16
C CYS A 19 3.41 3.38 -0.21
N CYS A 20 2.99 3.76 1.01
CA CYS A 20 2.32 2.86 1.94
C CYS A 20 0.86 3.28 2.11
N THR A 21 0.60 4.55 2.41
CA THR A 21 -0.73 4.98 2.83
C THR A 21 -1.76 4.99 1.72
N ALA A 22 -1.37 5.30 0.48
CA ALA A 22 -2.35 5.43 -0.60
C ALA A 22 -3.09 4.11 -0.91
N ALA A 23 -2.37 2.98 -0.99
CA ALA A 23 -3.00 1.69 -1.21
C ALA A 23 -3.83 1.25 0.01
N CYS A 24 -3.34 1.51 1.23
CA CYS A 24 -4.08 1.22 2.45
C CYS A 24 -5.34 2.09 2.63
N ASP A 25 -5.33 3.34 2.17
CA ASP A 25 -6.51 4.21 2.15
C ASP A 25 -7.58 3.67 1.19
N VAL A 26 -7.17 3.16 0.02
CA VAL A 26 -8.10 2.48 -0.91
C VAL A 26 -8.66 1.22 -0.26
N PHE A 27 -7.81 0.41 0.35
CA PHE A 27 -8.23 -0.78 1.07
C PHE A 27 -9.22 -0.45 2.19
N ALA A 28 -8.96 0.60 2.98
CA ALA A 28 -9.85 1.07 4.02
C ALA A 28 -11.18 1.58 3.48
N ALA A 29 -11.19 2.25 2.32
CA ALA A 29 -12.42 2.67 1.66
C ALA A 29 -13.26 1.48 1.16
N LEU A 30 -12.62 0.40 0.71
CA LEU A 30 -13.29 -0.82 0.24
C LEU A 30 -13.84 -1.66 1.40
N TRP A 31 -13.08 -1.79 2.48
CA TRP A 31 -13.31 -2.81 3.50
C TRP A 31 -13.57 -2.27 4.91
N GLY A 32 -13.47 -0.96 5.12
CA GLY A 32 -13.67 -0.32 6.42
C GLY A 32 -12.54 -0.58 7.43
N VAL A 33 -11.42 -1.17 7.01
CA VAL A 33 -10.27 -1.51 7.86
C VAL A 33 -9.02 -0.89 7.29
N ASP A 34 -8.26 -0.18 8.13
CA ASP A 34 -7.01 0.47 7.73
C ASP A 34 -5.78 -0.27 8.28
N PRO A 35 -5.01 -0.97 7.43
CA PRO A 35 -3.80 -1.66 7.86
C PRO A 35 -2.72 -0.73 8.41
N MET A 36 -2.66 0.52 7.94
CA MET A 36 -1.65 1.49 8.38
C MET A 36 -1.97 2.15 9.72
N ALA A 37 -3.18 1.99 10.27
CA ALA A 37 -3.64 2.67 11.49
C ALA A 37 -2.62 2.65 12.65
N PRO A 38 -1.91 1.53 12.97
CA PRO A 38 -0.97 1.48 14.09
C PRO A 38 0.31 2.32 13.90
N VAL A 39 0.61 2.72 12.66
CA VAL A 39 1.86 3.40 12.30
C VAL A 39 1.63 4.74 11.58
N ARG A 40 0.37 5.20 11.48
CA ARG A 40 0.07 6.54 10.96
C ARG A 40 0.68 7.63 11.86
N GLY A 41 0.86 8.82 11.27
CA GLY A 41 1.36 10.01 11.99
C GLY A 41 2.87 10.21 11.91
N TYR A 42 3.60 9.44 11.08
CA TYR A 42 4.98 9.77 10.74
C TYR A 42 5.05 11.05 9.88
N CYS A 43 6.13 11.80 10.04
CA CYS A 43 6.34 13.06 9.33
C CYS A 43 7.52 12.96 8.36
N GLY A 44 7.24 13.18 7.08
CA GLY A 44 8.27 13.29 6.05
C GLY A 44 9.03 12.00 5.72
N PRO A 45 10.02 12.08 4.82
CA PRO A 45 10.78 10.92 4.34
C PRO A 45 11.60 10.26 5.46
N LEU A 46 12.17 11.07 6.37
CA LEU A 46 12.96 10.56 7.49
C LEU A 46 12.09 9.77 8.48
N GLY A 47 10.88 10.24 8.76
CA GLY A 47 9.92 9.53 9.61
C GLY A 47 9.51 8.19 9.01
N ALA A 48 9.17 8.18 7.72
CA ALA A 48 8.84 6.97 6.98
C ALA A 48 10.00 5.96 7.01
N LEU A 49 11.21 6.40 6.69
CA LEU A 49 12.40 5.55 6.71
C LEU A 49 12.70 4.98 8.10
N ARG A 50 12.52 5.79 9.16
CA ARG A 50 12.72 5.34 10.55
C ARG A 50 11.70 4.27 10.94
N MET A 51 10.43 4.45 10.55
CA MET A 51 9.39 3.45 10.76
C MET A 51 9.72 2.14 10.02
N ILE A 52 10.04 2.22 8.73
CA ILE A 52 10.38 1.05 7.90
C ILE A 52 11.56 0.29 8.50
N ARG A 53 12.62 1.00 8.92
CA ARG A 53 13.79 0.38 9.56
C ARG A 53 13.45 -0.30 10.88
N ARG A 54 12.63 0.33 11.74
CA ARG A 54 12.20 -0.25 13.02
C ARG A 54 11.39 -1.53 12.83
N ALA A 55 10.65 -1.64 11.74
CA ALA A 55 9.91 -2.85 11.39
C ALA A 55 10.78 -3.96 10.77
N GLY A 56 12.07 -3.71 10.51
CA GLY A 56 12.96 -4.68 9.84
C GLY A 56 12.98 -4.57 8.31
N GLY A 57 12.47 -3.47 7.75
CA GLY A 57 12.36 -3.24 6.31
C GLY A 57 10.92 -3.26 5.81
N MET A 58 10.73 -2.90 4.54
CA MET A 58 9.39 -2.75 3.96
C MET A 58 8.61 -4.08 3.88
N PRO A 59 9.21 -5.23 3.51
CA PRO A 59 8.51 -6.51 3.55
C PRO A 59 8.04 -6.88 4.96
N ALA A 60 8.90 -6.70 5.97
CA ALA A 60 8.56 -7.00 7.35
C ALA A 60 7.48 -6.05 7.91
N LEU A 61 7.51 -4.77 7.52
CA LEU A 61 6.43 -3.83 7.81
C LEU A 61 5.12 -4.31 7.18
N ALA A 62 5.09 -4.58 5.87
CA ALA A 62 3.89 -5.01 5.16
C ALA A 62 3.28 -6.29 5.76
N GLN A 63 4.11 -7.30 6.03
CA GLN A 63 3.69 -8.54 6.69
C GLN A 63 3.12 -8.27 8.10
N SER A 64 3.75 -7.38 8.88
CA SER A 64 3.28 -7.02 10.22
C SER A 64 1.91 -6.35 10.17
N LEU A 65 1.69 -5.43 9.22
CA LEU A 65 0.39 -4.76 9.04
C LEU A 65 -0.67 -5.78 8.62
N ALA A 66 -0.37 -6.63 7.64
CA ALA A 66 -1.27 -7.68 7.17
C ALA A 66 -1.73 -8.61 8.31
N GLY A 67 -0.78 -9.08 9.13
CA GLY A 67 -1.05 -9.94 10.28
C GLY A 67 -1.94 -9.27 11.34
N ARG A 68 -1.72 -7.98 11.63
CA ARG A 68 -2.56 -7.21 12.57
C ARG A 68 -4.00 -7.05 12.08
N THR A 69 -4.19 -6.93 10.77
CA THR A 69 -5.52 -6.88 10.13
C THR A 69 -6.08 -8.25 9.77
N ARG A 70 -5.41 -9.34 10.17
CA ARG A 70 -5.82 -10.74 9.92
C ARG A 70 -6.05 -11.04 8.44
N LEU A 71 -5.25 -10.44 7.56
CA LEU A 71 -5.29 -10.76 6.13
C LEU A 71 -4.64 -12.12 5.88
N ARG A 72 -5.10 -12.81 4.83
CA ARG A 72 -4.52 -14.07 4.37
C ARG A 72 -3.50 -13.78 3.28
N ASP A 73 -2.42 -14.56 3.24
CA ASP A 73 -1.44 -14.50 2.15
C ASP A 73 -2.12 -14.92 0.83
N GLY A 74 -1.90 -14.14 -0.22
CA GLY A 74 -2.46 -14.40 -1.54
C GLY A 74 -2.77 -13.14 -2.33
N HIS A 75 -3.11 -13.34 -3.60
CA HIS A 75 -3.50 -12.26 -4.52
C HIS A 75 -4.98 -12.36 -4.86
N ALA A 76 -5.75 -11.34 -4.50
CA ALA A 76 -7.16 -11.22 -4.85
C ALA A 76 -7.53 -9.76 -5.15
N VAL A 77 -8.59 -9.54 -5.92
CA VAL A 77 -9.13 -8.20 -6.18
C VAL A 77 -9.53 -7.55 -4.86
N GLY A 78 -9.17 -6.27 -4.69
CA GLY A 78 -9.33 -5.54 -3.44
C GLY A 78 -8.29 -5.91 -2.36
N GLY A 79 -7.40 -6.87 -2.62
CA GLY A 79 -6.26 -7.19 -1.77
C GLY A 79 -5.08 -6.23 -1.96
N LEU A 80 -4.19 -6.23 -0.98
CA LEU A 80 -2.94 -5.47 -1.00
C LEU A 80 -1.79 -6.32 -1.53
N ALA A 81 -0.75 -5.66 -2.05
CA ALA A 81 0.52 -6.29 -2.37
C ALA A 81 1.69 -5.37 -2.10
N LEU A 82 2.89 -5.95 -2.04
CA LEU A 82 4.17 -5.24 -2.07
C LEU A 82 4.86 -5.56 -3.39
N SER A 83 5.31 -4.52 -4.10
CA SER A 83 6.18 -4.69 -5.26
C SER A 83 6.95 -3.42 -5.58
N ASP A 84 7.84 -3.53 -6.55
CA ASP A 84 8.53 -2.40 -7.14
C ASP A 84 7.59 -1.69 -8.10
N VAL A 85 7.63 -0.35 -8.10
CA VAL A 85 6.81 0.49 -9.00
C VAL A 85 7.76 1.37 -9.79
N PRO A 86 7.55 1.59 -11.11
CA PRO A 86 8.41 2.49 -11.86
C PRO A 86 8.60 3.85 -11.16
N GLY A 87 9.86 4.21 -10.86
CA GLY A 87 10.21 5.44 -10.14
C GLY A 87 10.20 5.36 -8.60
N SER A 88 9.89 4.19 -8.01
CA SER A 88 9.99 3.92 -6.58
C SER A 88 10.48 2.50 -6.32
N ARG A 89 11.42 2.29 -5.39
CA ARG A 89 11.92 0.94 -5.12
C ARG A 89 10.82 0.01 -4.63
N GLN A 90 10.06 0.36 -3.60
CA GLN A 90 9.01 -0.50 -3.05
C GLN A 90 7.77 0.33 -2.70
N SER A 91 6.59 -0.21 -3.04
CA SER A 91 5.30 0.39 -2.73
C SER A 91 4.30 -0.70 -2.37
N LEU A 92 3.43 -0.40 -1.41
CA LEU A 92 2.17 -1.10 -1.30
C LEU A 92 1.31 -0.77 -2.51
N LEU A 93 0.59 -1.78 -2.98
CA LEU A 93 -0.29 -1.78 -4.13
C LEU A 93 -1.67 -2.24 -3.70
N ILE A 94 -2.70 -1.86 -4.45
CA ILE A 94 -4.05 -2.42 -4.35
C ILE A 94 -4.41 -3.15 -5.66
N CYS A 95 -4.94 -4.36 -5.55
CA CYS A 95 -5.42 -5.13 -6.69
C CYS A 95 -6.74 -4.52 -7.19
N ILE A 96 -6.73 -3.92 -8.37
CA ILE A 96 -7.94 -3.27 -8.92
C ILE A 96 -8.72 -4.20 -9.85
N GLN A 97 -8.04 -5.16 -10.46
CA GLN A 97 -8.58 -6.23 -11.34
C GLN A 97 -7.62 -7.43 -11.28
N PRO A 98 -8.04 -8.64 -11.69
CA PRO A 98 -7.16 -9.81 -11.70
C PRO A 98 -5.84 -9.53 -12.42
N GLY A 99 -4.72 -9.62 -11.70
CA GLY A 99 -3.38 -9.38 -12.24
C GLY A 99 -3.03 -7.92 -12.53
N LEU A 100 -3.87 -6.95 -12.13
CA LEU A 100 -3.62 -5.51 -12.33
C LEU A 100 -3.66 -4.78 -11.00
N TRP A 101 -2.56 -4.08 -10.71
CA TRP A 101 -2.31 -3.47 -9.41
C TRP A 101 -2.04 -1.98 -9.57
N ALA A 102 -2.58 -1.18 -8.66
CA ALA A 102 -2.31 0.25 -8.59
C ALA A 102 -1.34 0.53 -7.44
N GLY A 103 -0.22 1.19 -7.75
CA GLY A 103 0.81 1.63 -6.80
C GLY A 103 1.07 3.12 -6.89
N LYS A 104 1.56 3.74 -5.81
CA LYS A 104 1.76 5.19 -5.79
C LYS A 104 2.89 5.62 -6.74
N SER A 105 2.64 6.70 -7.49
CA SER A 105 3.63 7.44 -8.28
C SER A 105 3.71 8.90 -7.82
N LYS A 106 4.67 9.68 -8.36
CA LYS A 106 4.89 11.09 -7.98
C LYS A 106 3.65 11.97 -8.21
N ALA A 107 2.96 11.81 -9.33
CA ALA A 107 1.82 12.64 -9.72
C ALA A 107 0.45 11.98 -9.47
N GLY A 108 0.42 10.67 -9.20
CA GLY A 108 -0.83 9.91 -9.06
C GLY A 108 -0.52 8.46 -8.72
N PHE A 109 -1.02 7.51 -9.50
CA PHE A 109 -0.66 6.11 -9.37
C PHE A 109 -0.17 5.55 -10.70
N ALA A 110 0.58 4.45 -10.63
CA ALA A 110 1.00 3.67 -11.77
C ALA A 110 0.32 2.30 -11.71
N LEU A 111 0.04 1.75 -12.89
CA LEU A 111 -0.48 0.40 -13.03
C LEU A 111 0.68 -0.57 -13.26
N VAL A 112 0.71 -1.66 -12.50
CA VAL A 112 1.69 -2.73 -12.66
C VAL A 112 0.98 -4.08 -12.79
N ARG A 113 1.59 -5.00 -13.55
CA ARG A 113 1.05 -6.35 -13.82
C ARG A 113 1.64 -7.45 -12.95
N THR A 114 2.55 -7.06 -12.06
CA THR A 114 3.28 -7.98 -11.19
C THR A 114 3.17 -7.52 -9.74
N ALA A 115 3.01 -8.48 -8.85
CA ALA A 115 3.04 -8.30 -7.40
C ALA A 115 3.91 -9.42 -6.81
N GLN A 116 4.77 -9.09 -5.84
CA GLN A 116 5.67 -10.09 -5.24
C GLN A 116 4.99 -10.81 -4.08
N GLN A 117 4.65 -10.05 -3.03
CA GLN A 117 3.92 -10.53 -1.86
C GLN A 117 2.55 -9.87 -1.85
N GLY A 118 1.52 -10.56 -1.39
CA GLY A 118 0.22 -9.94 -1.24
C GLY A 118 -0.66 -10.62 -0.22
N TRP A 119 -1.69 -9.88 0.16
CA TRP A 119 -2.58 -10.19 1.25
C TRP A 119 -3.99 -9.73 0.91
N HIS A 120 -5.01 -10.49 1.33
CA HIS A 120 -6.40 -10.13 1.09
C HIS A 120 -7.31 -10.52 2.25
N LEU A 121 -8.51 -9.94 2.27
CA LEU A 121 -9.59 -10.43 3.13
C LEU A 121 -10.15 -11.72 2.56
N ALA A 122 -10.56 -12.62 3.47
CA ALA A 122 -11.12 -13.92 3.18
C ALA A 122 -12.36 -13.85 2.27
#